data_AF-A0A3D5R6D3-F1
#
_entry.id   AF-A0A3D5R6D3-F1
#
_cell.length_a   1.000
_cell.length_b   1.000
_cell.length_c   1.000
_cell.angle_alpha   90.00
_cell.angle_beta   90.00
_cell.angle_gamma   90.00
#
_symmetry.space_group_name_H-M   'P 1'
#
loop_
_entity.id
_entity.type
_entity.pdbx_description
1 polymer ?
#
loop_
_entity_poly.entity_id
_entity_poly.type
_entity_poly.pdbx_seq_one_letter_code
_entity_poly.pdbx_strand_id
1 'polypeptide(L)'
;MMMYRSGKDIIKFCSDKNIPIWKLALESEIEDTNSSESGVMKKMREVLKVMKKSSTAGVKNNRKTLGGIIGGESLKIKKRLESKDTLCGPLINKAMMKAFSTSQHNASMGKICAAPTAGSSGIIPAAV
;
A
#
# COMPACT_ATOMS: atom_id res chain seq x y z
N MET A 1 19.31 18.61 -6.04
CA MET A 1 18.75 17.73 -5.00
C MET A 1 18.56 18.50 -3.69
N MET A 2 17.35 18.96 -3.41
CA MET A 2 17.00 19.53 -2.11
C MET A 2 16.99 18.41 -1.07
N MET A 3 18.04 18.32 -0.24
CA MET A 3 18.17 17.27 0.75
C MET A 3 17.70 17.75 2.13
N TYR A 4 16.51 17.32 2.53
CA TYR A 4 15.98 17.52 3.88
C TYR A 4 16.57 16.47 4.82
N ARG A 5 17.08 16.89 5.98
CA ARG A 5 17.78 15.98 6.92
C ARG A 5 16.90 15.55 8.09
N SER A 6 15.78 16.25 8.32
CA SER A 6 14.85 15.97 9.41
C SER A 6 13.41 16.31 9.03
N GLY A 7 12.45 15.74 9.77
CA GLY A 7 11.05 16.13 9.64
C GLY A 7 10.80 17.61 9.98
N LYS A 8 11.63 18.20 10.84
CA LYS A 8 11.56 19.63 11.17
C LYS A 8 11.89 20.50 9.95
N ASP A 9 12.88 20.10 9.15
CA ASP A 9 13.26 20.82 7.93
C ASP A 9 12.12 20.78 6.89
N ILE A 10 11.48 19.62 6.74
CA ILE A 10 10.32 19.44 5.84
C ILE A 10 9.16 20.33 6.27
N ILE A 11 8.81 20.32 7.56
CA ILE A 11 7.71 21.13 8.09
C ILE A 11 7.98 22.62 7.88
N LYS A 12 9.21 23.07 8.20
CA LYS A 12 9.61 24.46 8.01
C LYS A 12 9.50 24.87 6.54
N PHE A 13 10.07 24.11 5.63
CA PHE A 13 10.03 24.40 4.19
C PHE A 13 8.58 24.49 3.65
N CYS A 14 7.75 23.50 3.99
CA CYS A 14 6.34 23.48 3.58
C CYS A 14 5.57 24.68 4.13
N SER A 15 5.86 25.11 5.37
CA SER A 15 5.22 26.28 5.99
C SER A 15 5.66 27.58 5.33
N ASP A 16 6.98 27.76 5.12
CA ASP A 16 7.55 28.95 4.50
C ASP A 16 7.06 29.14 3.06
N LYS A 17 6.85 28.04 2.31
CA LYS A 17 6.29 28.06 0.95
C LYS A 17 4.77 27.95 0.89
N ASN A 18 4.10 27.76 2.02
CA ASN A 18 2.65 27.51 2.10
C ASN A 18 2.17 26.37 1.16
N ILE A 19 2.87 25.24 1.17
CA ILE A 19 2.54 24.05 0.39
C ILE A 19 2.34 22.82 1.28
N PRO A 20 1.49 21.86 0.89
CA PRO A 20 1.36 20.60 1.61
C PRO A 20 2.55 19.67 1.32
N ILE A 21 2.84 18.74 2.25
CA ILE A 21 3.97 17.80 2.16
C ILE A 21 3.94 16.96 0.86
N TRP A 22 2.75 16.57 0.39
CA TRP A 22 2.64 15.79 -0.86
C TRP A 22 3.10 16.58 -2.09
N LYS A 23 2.95 17.92 -2.10
CA LYS A 23 3.37 18.77 -3.22
C LYS A 23 4.89 18.88 -3.24
N LEU A 24 5.52 19.02 -2.07
CA LEU A 24 6.97 18.94 -1.94
C LEU A 24 7.52 17.61 -2.50
N ALA A 25 6.91 16.48 -2.13
CA ALA A 25 7.33 15.16 -2.63
C ALA A 25 7.18 15.05 -4.16
N LEU A 26 6.10 15.60 -4.71
CA LEU A 26 5.86 15.63 -6.15
C LEU A 26 6.89 16.51 -6.89
N GLU A 27 7.20 17.69 -6.37
CA GLU A 27 8.21 18.60 -6.94
C GLU A 27 9.60 17.96 -6.91
N SER A 28 9.94 17.28 -5.80
CA SER A 28 11.22 16.55 -5.68
C SER A 28 11.32 15.42 -6.71
N GLU A 29 10.25 14.63 -6.89
CA GLU A 29 10.22 13.55 -7.89
C GLU A 29 10.30 14.09 -9.33
N ILE A 30 9.65 15.23 -9.62
CA ILE A 30 9.73 15.91 -10.93
C ILE A 30 11.18 16.30 -11.23
N GLU A 31 11.87 16.92 -10.26
CA GLU A 31 13.27 17.31 -10.38
C GLU A 31 14.19 16.08 -10.54
N ASP A 32 14.02 15.05 -9.71
CA ASP A 32 14.90 13.88 -9.69
C ASP A 32 14.73 12.99 -10.93
N THR A 33 13.52 12.91 -11.49
CA THR A 33 13.21 12.07 -12.67
C THR A 33 13.21 12.83 -13.99
N ASN A 34 13.34 14.17 -13.94
CA ASN A 34 13.18 15.07 -15.08
C ASN A 34 11.87 14.79 -15.85
N SER A 35 10.78 14.55 -15.09
CA SER A 35 9.46 14.17 -15.63
C SER A 35 8.46 15.31 -15.50
N SER A 36 7.31 15.20 -16.17
CA SER A 36 6.20 16.13 -15.96
C SER A 36 5.38 15.71 -14.73
N GLU A 37 4.66 16.67 -14.12
CA GLU A 37 3.69 16.38 -13.06
C GLU A 37 2.68 15.29 -13.49
N SER A 38 2.19 15.37 -14.73
CA SER A 38 1.28 14.35 -15.27
C SER A 38 1.93 12.97 -15.42
N GLY A 39 3.22 12.92 -15.76
CA GLY A 39 4.02 11.70 -15.83
C GLY A 39 4.16 11.02 -14.48
N VAL A 40 4.59 11.77 -13.45
CA VAL A 40 4.70 11.27 -12.07
C VAL A 40 3.35 10.79 -11.54
N MET A 41 2.30 11.60 -11.71
CA MET A 41 0.96 11.23 -11.26
C MET A 41 0.40 10.01 -11.99
N LYS A 42 0.70 9.82 -13.27
CA LYS A 42 0.33 8.61 -14.01
C LYS A 42 1.03 7.37 -13.42
N LYS A 43 2.34 7.47 -13.14
CA LYS A 43 3.10 6.38 -12.52
C LYS A 43 2.54 6.00 -11.14
N MET A 44 2.22 6.99 -10.32
CA MET A 44 1.62 6.76 -9.00
C MET A 44 0.25 6.06 -9.09
N ARG A 45 -0.56 6.37 -10.11
CA ARG A 45 -1.82 5.65 -10.35
C ARG A 45 -1.58 4.18 -10.74
N GLU A 46 -0.55 3.88 -11.51
CA GLU A 46 -0.19 2.50 -11.86
C GLU A 46 0.26 1.71 -10.62
N VAL A 47 1.09 2.32 -9.77
CA VAL A 47 1.49 1.75 -8.48
C VAL A 47 0.27 1.43 -7.63
N LEU A 48 -0.65 2.41 -7.48
CA LEU A 48 -1.88 2.23 -6.71
C LEU A 48 -2.77 1.11 -7.29
N LYS A 49 -2.85 0.97 -8.63
CA LYS A 49 -3.59 -0.13 -9.27
C LYS A 49 -3.01 -1.49 -8.90
N VAL A 50 -1.68 -1.63 -8.89
CA VAL A 50 -1.00 -2.87 -8.48
C VAL A 50 -1.29 -3.16 -7.01
N MET A 51 -1.15 -2.17 -6.13
CA MET A 51 -1.46 -2.28 -4.69
C MET A 51 -2.91 -2.73 -4.42
N LYS A 52 -3.90 -2.15 -5.12
CA LYS A 52 -5.31 -2.55 -5.00
C LYS A 52 -5.58 -3.96 -5.53
N LYS A 53 -4.86 -4.37 -6.58
CA LYS A 53 -4.99 -5.71 -7.14
C LYS A 53 -4.45 -6.76 -6.17
N SER A 54 -3.29 -6.54 -5.56
CA SER A 54 -2.70 -7.47 -4.59
C SER A 54 -3.54 -7.59 -3.30
N SER A 55 -4.15 -6.49 -2.84
CA SER A 55 -4.97 -6.49 -1.61
C SER A 55 -6.33 -7.18 -1.73
N THR A 56 -6.70 -7.62 -2.93
CA THR A 56 -7.91 -8.43 -3.15
C THR A 56 -7.61 -9.80 -3.78
N ALA A 57 -6.35 -10.08 -4.12
CA ALA A 57 -5.95 -11.30 -4.81
C ALA A 57 -6.11 -12.56 -3.96
N GLY A 58 -5.74 -12.54 -2.67
CA GLY A 58 -5.84 -13.69 -1.76
C GLY A 58 -7.30 -14.08 -1.46
N VAL A 59 -8.23 -13.14 -1.55
CA VAL A 59 -9.67 -13.42 -1.46
C VAL A 59 -10.19 -14.14 -2.70
N LYS A 60 -9.68 -13.79 -3.89
CA LYS A 60 -10.15 -14.33 -5.18
C LYS A 60 -9.50 -15.67 -5.53
N ASN A 61 -8.21 -15.80 -5.20
CA ASN A 61 -7.38 -16.90 -5.61
C ASN A 61 -6.67 -17.48 -4.39
N ASN A 62 -7.15 -18.62 -3.90
CA ASN A 62 -6.51 -19.35 -2.81
C ASN A 62 -5.33 -20.20 -3.35
N ARG A 63 -4.31 -19.53 -3.88
CA ARG A 63 -3.09 -20.19 -4.37
C ARG A 63 -2.34 -20.76 -3.17
N LYS A 64 -1.85 -21.99 -3.31
CA LYS A 64 -0.93 -22.59 -2.32
C LYS A 64 0.39 -21.82 -2.33
N THR A 65 0.88 -21.50 -1.15
CA THR A 65 2.22 -20.92 -0.96
C THR A 65 3.24 -22.04 -0.83
N LEU A 66 4.49 -21.79 -1.21
CA LEU A 66 5.56 -22.80 -1.25
C LEU A 66 5.80 -23.48 0.11
N GLY A 67 5.63 -22.75 1.22
CA GLY A 67 5.83 -23.28 2.57
C GLY A 67 4.55 -23.65 3.34
N GLY A 68 3.37 -23.37 2.81
CA GLY A 68 2.09 -23.65 3.48
C GLY A 68 1.83 -22.86 4.79
N ILE A 69 2.73 -21.97 5.20
CA ILE A 69 2.64 -21.19 6.45
C ILE A 69 1.51 -20.16 6.41
N ILE A 70 1.22 -19.61 5.23
CA ILE A 70 0.18 -18.61 5.01
C ILE A 70 -0.71 -19.03 3.84
N GLY A 71 -2.02 -18.95 4.01
CA GLY A 71 -3.01 -19.28 2.98
C GLY A 71 -4.46 -19.28 3.49
N GLY A 72 -5.35 -18.60 2.78
CA GLY A 72 -6.79 -18.60 3.05
C GLY A 72 -7.25 -17.72 4.22
N GLU A 73 -6.36 -17.09 4.99
CA GLU A 73 -6.70 -16.16 6.09
C GLU A 73 -7.56 -14.99 5.60
N SER A 74 -7.19 -14.32 4.49
CA SER A 74 -8.01 -13.23 3.93
C SER A 74 -9.43 -13.68 3.59
N LEU A 75 -9.62 -14.93 3.13
CA LEU A 75 -10.94 -15.49 2.87
C LEU A 75 -11.70 -15.78 4.17
N LYS A 76 -11.03 -16.31 5.20
CA LYS A 76 -11.63 -16.52 6.53
C LYS A 76 -12.10 -15.20 7.15
N ILE A 77 -11.26 -14.16 7.08
CA ILE A 77 -11.59 -12.81 7.57
C ILE A 77 -12.76 -12.23 6.77
N LYS A 78 -12.77 -12.37 5.44
CA LYS A 78 -13.90 -11.95 4.61
C LYS A 78 -15.22 -12.61 5.03
N LYS A 79 -15.21 -13.94 5.21
CA LYS A 79 -16.41 -14.67 5.65
C LYS A 79 -16.92 -14.18 7.00
N ARG A 80 -16.01 -13.89 7.94
CA ARG A 80 -16.40 -13.33 9.25
C ARG A 80 -16.94 -11.91 9.17
N LEU A 81 -16.34 -11.09 8.30
CA LEU A 81 -16.84 -9.75 8.01
C LEU A 81 -18.26 -9.81 7.42
N GLU A 82 -18.52 -10.75 6.52
CA GLU A 82 -19.83 -10.97 5.88
C GLU A 82 -20.88 -11.50 6.85
N SER A 83 -20.50 -12.36 7.80
CA SER A 83 -21.40 -12.85 8.85
C SER A 83 -21.74 -11.80 9.89
N LYS A 84 -21.10 -10.61 9.86
CA LYS A 84 -21.23 -9.52 10.83
C LYS A 84 -20.87 -9.89 12.28
N ASP A 85 -20.20 -11.04 12.47
CA ASP A 85 -19.77 -11.55 13.78
C ASP A 85 -18.29 -11.24 14.04
N THR A 86 -17.95 -9.95 13.99
CA THR A 86 -16.56 -9.49 14.14
C THR A 86 -16.32 -8.82 15.49
N LEU A 87 -15.26 -9.22 16.21
CA LEU A 87 -14.87 -8.60 17.47
C LEU A 87 -14.54 -7.11 17.33
N CYS A 88 -13.73 -6.76 16.32
CA CYS A 88 -13.20 -5.39 16.15
C CYS A 88 -13.97 -4.54 15.12
N GLY A 89 -15.19 -4.97 14.76
CA GLY A 89 -16.00 -4.29 13.76
C GLY A 89 -15.48 -4.35 12.31
N PRO A 90 -16.22 -3.76 11.36
CA PRO A 90 -15.96 -3.95 9.93
C PRO A 90 -14.70 -3.23 9.43
N LEU A 91 -14.30 -2.10 10.04
CA LEU A 91 -13.16 -1.32 9.60
C LEU A 91 -11.85 -2.09 9.77
N ILE A 92 -11.59 -2.58 10.99
CA ILE A 92 -10.37 -3.33 11.32
C ILE A 92 -10.33 -4.64 10.53
N ASN A 93 -11.46 -5.33 10.38
CA ASN A 93 -11.53 -6.57 9.59
C ASN A 93 -11.27 -6.35 8.10
N LYS A 94 -11.73 -5.24 7.51
CA LYS A 94 -11.39 -4.88 6.11
C LYS A 94 -9.89 -4.61 5.95
N ALA A 95 -9.28 -3.89 6.89
CA ALA A 95 -7.84 -3.63 6.86
C ALA A 95 -7.04 -4.94 6.97
N MET A 96 -7.35 -5.79 7.95
CA MET A 96 -6.72 -7.09 8.12
C MET A 96 -6.88 -7.96 6.85
N MET A 97 -8.09 -8.04 6.29
CA MET A 97 -8.36 -8.80 5.07
C MET A 97 -7.44 -8.37 3.91
N LYS A 98 -7.31 -7.06 3.69
CA LYS A 98 -6.46 -6.49 2.63
C LYS A 98 -4.97 -6.75 2.88
N ALA A 99 -4.52 -6.61 4.13
CA ALA A 99 -3.14 -6.88 4.52
C ALA A 99 -2.77 -8.35 4.28
N PHE A 100 -3.57 -9.28 4.83
CA PHE A 100 -3.36 -10.72 4.63
C PHE A 100 -3.46 -11.12 3.16
N SER A 101 -4.40 -10.56 2.39
CA SER A 101 -4.50 -10.84 0.95
C SER A 101 -3.21 -10.47 0.22
N THR A 102 -2.59 -9.34 0.57
CA THR A 102 -1.34 -8.91 -0.07
C THR A 102 -0.17 -9.79 0.35
N SER A 103 -0.05 -10.12 1.65
CA SER A 103 1.00 -11.00 2.17
C SER A 103 0.92 -12.41 1.57
N GLN A 104 -0.28 -12.95 1.41
CA GLN A 104 -0.52 -14.21 0.71
C GLN A 104 -0.13 -14.10 -0.77
N HIS A 105 -0.51 -13.00 -1.44
CA HIS A 105 -0.15 -12.81 -2.85
C HIS A 105 1.36 -12.79 -3.01
N ASN A 106 2.08 -12.05 -2.15
CA ASN A 106 3.54 -12.03 -2.10
C ASN A 106 4.13 -13.43 -1.86
N ALA A 107 3.65 -14.15 -0.84
CA ALA A 107 4.11 -15.51 -0.52
C ALA A 107 3.81 -16.55 -1.63
N SER A 108 2.83 -16.26 -2.49
CA SER A 108 2.51 -17.05 -3.69
C SER A 108 3.27 -16.59 -4.95
N MET A 109 4.31 -15.75 -4.79
CA MET A 109 5.09 -15.12 -5.87
C MET A 109 4.23 -14.28 -6.84
N GLY A 110 3.15 -13.71 -6.32
CA GLY A 110 2.29 -12.79 -7.03
C GLY A 110 2.91 -11.40 -7.20
N LYS A 111 2.42 -10.62 -8.17
CA LYS A 111 2.90 -9.27 -8.41
C LYS A 111 2.41 -8.32 -7.31
N ILE A 112 3.34 -7.81 -6.51
CA ILE A 112 3.09 -6.80 -5.46
C ILE A 112 3.87 -5.51 -5.74
N CYS A 113 3.60 -4.48 -4.94
CA CYS A 113 4.44 -3.29 -4.86
C CYS A 113 5.12 -3.24 -3.50
N ALA A 114 6.45 -3.08 -3.48
CA ALA A 114 7.20 -2.95 -2.23
C ALA A 114 6.84 -1.63 -1.52
N ALA A 115 6.69 -1.67 -0.20
CA ALA A 115 6.28 -0.50 0.58
C ALA A 115 6.75 -0.56 2.06
N PRO A 116 8.02 -0.24 2.38
CA PRO A 116 9.14 -0.02 1.44
C PRO A 116 9.77 -1.34 0.93
N THR A 117 9.49 -2.48 1.56
CA THR A 117 9.99 -3.79 1.12
C THR A 117 8.84 -4.71 0.70
N ALA A 118 9.16 -5.86 0.11
CA ALA A 118 8.16 -6.88 -0.23
C ALA A 118 7.44 -7.42 1.02
N GLY A 119 8.15 -7.57 2.15
CA GLY A 119 7.60 -8.09 3.40
C GLY A 119 6.51 -7.20 4.01
N SER A 120 6.61 -5.88 3.84
CA SER A 120 5.64 -4.90 4.33
C SER A 120 4.64 -4.41 3.28
N SER A 121 4.62 -5.03 2.09
CA SER A 121 3.81 -4.61 0.94
C SER A 121 2.29 -4.55 1.18
N GLY A 122 1.79 -5.23 2.22
CA GLY A 122 0.38 -5.26 2.58
C GLY A 122 -0.12 -4.08 3.42
N ILE A 123 0.76 -3.26 4.00
CA ILE A 123 0.37 -2.24 4.98
C ILE A 123 -0.32 -1.04 4.32
N ILE A 124 0.34 -0.40 3.35
CA ILE A 124 -0.24 0.74 2.62
C ILE A 124 -1.59 0.39 1.96
N PRO A 125 -1.71 -0.68 1.15
CA PRO A 125 -2.99 -1.01 0.52
C PRO A 125 -4.08 -1.45 1.51
N ALA A 126 -3.76 -1.76 2.76
CA ALA A 126 -4.76 -2.03 3.79
C ALA A 126 -5.37 -0.75 4.38
N ALA A 127 -4.61 0.35 4.40
CA ALA A 127 -5.04 1.64 4.90
C ALA A 127 -5.92 2.43 3.93
N VAL A 128 -5.96 2.05 2.64
CA VAL A 128 -6.73 2.70 1.56
C VAL A 128 -7.74 1.73 0.93
#